data_AF-A0A6J5ZA59-F1
#
_entry.id   AF-A0A6J5ZA59-F1
#
_cell.length_a   1.000
_cell.length_b   1.000
_cell.length_c   1.000
_cell.angle_alpha   90.00
_cell.angle_beta   90.00
_cell.angle_gamma   90.00
#
_symmetry.space_group_name_H-M   'P 1'
#
loop_
_entity.id
_entity.type
_entity.pdbx_description
1 polymer ?
#
loop_
_entity_poly.entity_id
_entity_poly.type
_entity_poly.pdbx_seq_one_letter_code
_entity_poly.pdbx_strand_id
1 'polypeptide(L)' 'MIAWQHLLKNIWRYELKVIDENTTLVTESWDGRKVSFKWWVSDAGTWVPKVMAKTLVNLKQICQAQ' A
#
# COMPACT_ATOMS: atom_id res chain seq x y z
N MET A 1 -4.31 10.05 -7.04
CA MET A 1 -3.94 9.60 -5.68
C MET A 1 -5.14 8.89 -5.09
N ILE A 2 -5.02 7.60 -4.78
CA ILE A 2 -6.09 6.83 -4.14
C ILE A 2 -5.64 6.59 -2.70
N ALA A 3 -6.39 7.09 -1.72
CA ALA A 3 -6.09 6.90 -0.32
C ALA A 3 -7.27 6.25 0.38
N TRP A 4 -6.99 5.25 1.22
CA TRP A 4 -8.01 4.57 2.01
C TRP A 4 -7.63 4.65 3.49
N GLN A 5 -8.59 5.08 4.31
CA GLN A 5 -8.46 5.10 5.75
C GLN A 5 -9.22 3.90 6.32
N HIS A 6 -8.49 2.90 6.85
CA HIS A 6 -9.13 1.75 7.48
C HIS A 6 -9.65 2.08 8.89
N LEU A 7 -10.51 1.19 9.40
CA LEU A 7 -11.20 1.25 10.71
C LEU A 7 -10.29 1.60 11.90
N LEU A 8 -8.99 1.31 11.81
CA LEU A 8 -8.02 1.54 12.88
C LEU A 8 -7.37 2.95 12.84
N LYS A 9 -7.85 3.86 11.97
CA LYS A 9 -7.26 5.18 11.63
C LYS A 9 -5.94 5.11 10.86
N ASN A 10 -5.58 3.94 10.37
CA ASN A 10 -4.40 3.70 9.54
C ASN A 10 -4.68 4.27 8.14
N ILE A 11 -3.69 4.94 7.55
CA ILE A 11 -3.83 5.54 6.22
C ILE A 11 -2.99 4.73 5.25
N TRP A 12 -3.64 4.10 4.26
CA TRP A 12 -2.99 3.54 3.09
C TRP A 12 -3.11 4.51 1.92
N ARG A 13 -2.02 4.72 1.18
CA ARG A 13 -1.97 5.63 0.03
C ARG A 13 -1.34 4.90 -1.15
N TYR A 14 -1.98 5.06 -2.30
CA TYR A 14 -1.48 4.62 -3.60
C TYR A 14 -1.28 5.85 -4.49
N GLU A 15 -0.04 6.01 -4.92
CA GLU A 15 0.37 7.02 -5.88
C GLU A 15 0.74 6.31 -7.18
N LEU A 16 -0.03 6.58 -8.23
CA LEU A 16 0.23 6.07 -9.57
C LEU A 16 0.80 7.23 -10.39
N LYS A 17 2.02 7.07 -10.86
CA LYS A 17 2.71 8.03 -11.72
C LYS A 17 3.06 7.36 -13.04
N VAL A 18 2.47 7.85 -14.12
CA VAL A 18 2.82 7.41 -15.48
C VAL A 18 4.25 7.87 -15.77
N ILE A 19 5.12 6.94 -16.14
CA ILE A 19 6.50 7.22 -16.57
C ILE A 19 6.53 7.31 -18.10
N ASP A 20 5.90 6.34 -18.77
CA ASP A 20 5.77 6.26 -20.22
C ASP A 20 4.45 5.56 -20.60
N GLU A 21 4.20 5.38 -21.89
CA GLU A 21 2.96 4.80 -22.43
C GLU A 21 2.66 3.38 -21.89
N ASN A 22 3.67 2.64 -21.44
CA ASN A 22 3.55 1.25 -20.97
C ASN A 22 4.02 1.04 -19.52
N THR A 23 4.56 2.07 -18.87
CA THR A 23 5.16 1.99 -17.54
C THR A 23 4.51 2.98 -16.59
N THR A 24 3.89 2.44 -15.54
CA THR A 24 3.36 3.22 -14.43
C THR A 24 4.09 2.84 -13.15
N LEU A 25 4.69 3.83 -12.49
CA LEU A 25 5.21 3.69 -11.14
C LEU A 25 4.05 3.70 -10.16
N VAL A 26 3.92 2.62 -9.39
CA VAL A 26 2.97 2.54 -8.29
C VAL A 26 3.75 2.60 -6.99
N THR A 27 3.51 3.64 -6.20
CA THR A 27 4.07 3.80 -4.86
C THR A 27 2.94 3.59 -3.85
N GLU A 28 3.09 2.58 -3.01
CA GLU A 28 2.22 2.33 -1.88
C GLU A 28 2.89 2.90 -0.62
N SER A 29 2.12 3.55 0.24
CA SER A 29 2.59 4.15 1.48
C SER A 29 1.61 3.87 2.61
N TRP A 30 2.16 3.56 3.78
CA TRP A 30 1.41 3.26 4.99
C TRP A 30 1.79 4.23 6.11
N ASP A 31 0.80 4.88 6.71
CA ASP A 31 0.98 5.71 7.91
C ASP A 31 0.21 5.14 9.10
N GLY A 32 0.97 4.63 10.08
CA GLY A 32 0.47 4.08 11.33
C GLY A 32 0.56 5.01 12.54
N ARG A 33 0.95 6.28 12.38
CA ARG A 33 1.19 7.18 13.54
C ARG A 33 -0.06 7.45 14.40
N LYS A 34 -1.25 7.31 13.81
CA LYS A 34 -2.54 7.58 14.47
C LYS A 34 -3.34 6.32 14.82
N VAL A 35 -2.74 5.14 14.69
CA VAL A 35 -3.44 3.87 14.97
C VAL A 35 -3.86 3.84 16.43
N SER A 36 -5.11 3.48 16.69
CA SER A 36 -5.67 3.46 18.06
C SER A 36 -5.19 2.25 18.89
N PHE A 37 -4.71 1.19 18.22
CA PHE A 37 -4.23 -0.04 18.85
C PHE A 37 -2.71 -0.19 18.76
N LYS A 38 -2.01 0.01 19.88
CA LYS A 38 -0.54 -0.09 19.94
C LYS A 38 0.01 -1.47 19.59
N TRP A 39 -0.69 -2.55 19.98
CA TRP A 39 -0.29 -3.93 19.67
C TRP A 39 -0.38 -4.26 18.17
N TRP A 40 -1.18 -3.51 17.40
CA TRP A 40 -1.28 -3.67 15.95
C TRP A 40 -0.09 -3.03 15.23
N VAL A 41 0.47 -1.97 15.82
CA VAL A 41 1.60 -1.21 15.26
C VAL A 41 2.95 -1.71 15.74
N SER A 42 3.01 -2.40 16.88
CA SER A 42 4.27 -2.86 17.49
C SER A 42 5.14 -3.64 16.50
N ASP A 43 4.52 -4.47 15.67
CA ASP A 43 5.21 -5.28 14.67
C ASP A 43 4.99 -4.81 13.21
N ALA A 44 4.42 -3.60 13.03
CA ALA A 44 4.07 -3.08 11.71
C ALA A 44 5.27 -3.00 10.76
N GLY A 45 6.47 -2.69 11.26
CA GLY A 45 7.68 -2.69 10.44
C GLY A 45 7.99 -4.04 9.78
N THR A 46 7.53 -5.15 10.34
CA THR A 46 7.81 -6.50 9.85
C THR A 46 6.74 -7.00 8.89
N TRP A 47 5.46 -6.77 9.21
CA TRP A 47 4.36 -7.33 8.42
C TRP A 47 3.86 -6.39 7.31
N VAL A 48 3.90 -5.06 7.52
CA VAL A 48 3.40 -4.08 6.53
C VAL A 48 4.16 -4.19 5.21
N PRO A 49 5.52 -4.22 5.18
CA PRO A 49 6.24 -4.35 3.92
C PRO A 49 5.96 -5.67 3.17
N LYS A 50 5.71 -6.77 3.91
CA LYS A 50 5.37 -8.07 3.31
C LYS A 50 4.00 -8.03 2.63
N VAL A 51 3.01 -7.42 3.27
CA VAL A 51 1.67 -7.25 2.70
C VAL A 51 1.73 -6.32 1.49
N MET A 52 2.44 -5.19 1.60
CA MET A 52 2.65 -4.24 0.50
C MET A 52 3.33 -4.88 -0.72
N ALA A 53 4.38 -5.67 -0.51
CA ALA A 53 5.03 -6.38 -1.60
C ALA A 53 4.06 -7.35 -2.30
N LYS A 54 3.23 -8.07 -1.52
CA LYS A 54 2.24 -9.00 -2.07
C LYS A 54 1.14 -8.28 -2.85
N THR A 55 0.62 -7.16 -2.34
CA THR A 55 -0.41 -6.38 -3.02
C THR A 55 0.11 -5.81 -4.34
N LEU A 56 1.33 -5.28 -4.38
CA LEU A 56 1.94 -4.77 -5.60
C LEU A 56 2.19 -5.87 -6.65
N VAL A 57 2.65 -7.05 -6.22
CA VAL A 57 2.82 -8.19 -7.13
C VAL A 57 1.47 -8.64 -7.71
N ASN A 58 0.44 -8.77 -6.88
CA ASN A 58 -0.90 -9.14 -7.33
C ASN A 58 -1.49 -8.09 -8.27
N LEU A 59 -1.32 -6.80 -7.96
CA LEU A 59 -1.76 -5.70 -8.82
C LEU A 59 -1.11 -5.80 -10.20
N LYS A 60 0.21 -6.03 -10.24
CA LYS A 60 0.93 -6.24 -11.50
C LYS A 60 0.36 -7.43 -12.28
N GLN A 61 0.11 -8.55 -11.64
CA GLN A 61 -0.46 -9.73 -12.29
C GLN A 61 -1.85 -9.46 -12.89
N ILE A 62 -2.72 -8.77 -12.14
CA ILE A 62 -4.06 -8.41 -12.62
C ILE A 62 -3.98 -7.48 -13.83
N CYS A 63 -3.11 -6.46 -13.79
CA CYS A 63 -2.93 -5.53 -14.91
C CYS A 63 -2.32 -6.19 -16.15
N GLN A 64 -1.49 -7.23 -15.98
CA GLN A 64 -0.86 -7.95 -17.11
C GLN A 64 -1.73 -9.09 -17.67
N ALA A 65 -2.74 -9.53 -16.93
CA ALA A 65 -3.68 -10.57 -17.36
C ALA A 65 -4.85 -10.03 -18.20
N GLN A 66 -5.02 -8.70 -18.26
CA GLN A 66 -5.91 -8.01 -19.18
C GLN A 66 -5.26 -7.81 -20.54
#